data_AF-J9B5A5-F1
#
_entry.id   AF-J9B5A5-F1
#
_cell.length_a   1.000
_cell.length_b   1.000
_cell.length_c   1.000
_cell.angle_alpha   90.00
_cell.angle_beta   90.00
_cell.angle_gamma   90.00
#
_symmetry.space_group_name_H-M   'P 1'
#
loop_
_entity.id
_entity.type
_entity.pdbx_description
1 polymer ?
#
loop_
_entity_poly.entity_id
_entity_poly.type
_entity_poly.pdbx_seq_one_letter_code
_entity_poly.pdbx_strand_id
1 'polypeptide(L)'
;SELQLQKYFWLPTENELRWLVGEQCVHLESVRWFGRVITGVVRVKNLGYEKKIEILYTFDDWTTSYTVKGAYTESPSPQEDRFSFCIFLPFLKLDLCIYFCIKYECGGMVYWDSNCGGNYKFACHAVAIVEGNGGGERTNCSNSSFNPFFDSDCSIFF
;
A
#
# COMPACT_ATOMS: atom_id res chain seq x y z
N SER A 1 2.70 -20.44 -13.80
CA SER A 1 3.24 -19.14 -13.37
C SER A 1 2.65 -18.82 -12.01
N GLU A 2 3.46 -18.32 -11.10
CA GLU A 2 2.96 -17.81 -9.82
C GLU A 2 2.49 -16.37 -10.04
N LEU A 3 1.36 -15.99 -9.45
CA LEU A 3 0.86 -14.62 -9.51
C LEU A 3 1.40 -13.85 -8.31
N GLN A 4 2.00 -12.69 -8.56
CA GLN A 4 2.50 -11.80 -7.53
C GLN A 4 1.93 -10.39 -7.68
N LEU A 5 1.73 -9.71 -6.55
CA LEU A 5 1.36 -8.30 -6.52
C LEU A 5 2.61 -7.43 -6.58
N GLN A 6 2.51 -6.33 -7.32
CA GLN A 6 3.51 -5.29 -7.40
C GLN A 6 2.89 -3.94 -7.09
N LYS A 7 3.62 -3.12 -6.32
CA LYS A 7 3.25 -1.77 -5.91
C LYS A 7 3.66 -0.73 -6.97
N TYR A 8 2.79 0.22 -7.29
CA TYR A 8 3.00 1.26 -8.32
C TYR A 8 2.92 2.69 -7.78
N PHE A 9 3.37 2.91 -6.55
CA PHE A 9 3.38 4.22 -5.89
C PHE A 9 4.60 4.37 -4.99
N TRP A 10 4.95 5.60 -4.66
CA TRP A 10 6.02 5.91 -3.70
C TRP A 10 5.46 5.96 -2.27
N LEU A 11 6.33 5.78 -1.28
CA LEU A 11 6.02 6.04 0.12
C LEU A 11 7.01 7.09 0.64
N PRO A 12 6.56 8.04 1.48
CA PRO A 12 7.43 9.08 2.01
C PRO A 12 8.42 8.53 3.02
N THR A 13 9.57 9.19 3.15
CA THR A 13 10.45 9.05 4.31
C THR A 13 9.79 9.59 5.58
N GLU A 14 10.31 9.27 6.77
CA GLU A 14 9.73 9.74 8.04
C GLU A 14 9.58 11.27 8.13
N ASN A 15 10.56 12.03 7.62
CA ASN A 15 10.50 13.50 7.64
C ASN A 15 9.44 14.06 6.68
N GLU A 16 9.34 13.50 5.48
CA GLU A 16 8.32 13.86 4.49
C GLU A 16 6.92 13.48 5.00
N LEU A 17 6.80 12.30 5.62
CA LEU A 17 5.55 11.80 6.19
C LEU A 17 4.99 12.75 7.24
N ARG A 18 5.84 13.22 8.17
CA ARG A 18 5.43 14.22 9.19
C ARG A 18 4.89 15.49 8.55
N TRP A 19 5.56 15.97 7.50
CA TRP A 19 5.13 17.15 6.76
C TRP A 19 3.79 16.91 6.06
N LEU A 20 3.64 15.80 5.35
CA LEU A 20 2.43 15.42 4.63
C LEU A 20 1.25 15.23 5.57
N VAL A 21 1.43 14.56 6.71
CA VAL A 21 0.39 14.39 7.74
C VAL A 21 0.05 15.74 8.39
N GLY A 22 1.03 16.62 8.58
CA GLY A 22 0.81 17.97 9.08
C GLY A 22 -0.16 18.79 8.22
N GLU A 23 0.02 18.70 6.89
CA GLU A 23 -0.75 19.44 5.88
C GLU A 23 -2.08 18.76 5.51
N GLN A 24 -2.06 17.43 5.29
CA GLN A 24 -3.19 16.66 4.75
C GLN A 24 -3.99 15.92 5.82
N CYS A 25 -3.54 15.94 7.08
CA CYS A 25 -4.11 15.25 8.25
C CYS A 25 -4.06 13.72 8.22
N VAL A 26 -3.82 13.09 7.08
CA VAL A 26 -3.71 11.63 6.90
C VAL A 26 -2.73 11.32 5.79
N HIS A 27 -1.93 10.28 5.96
CA HIS A 27 -1.11 9.74 4.89
C HIS A 27 -0.81 8.23 5.08
N LEU A 28 -0.66 7.48 4.00
CA LEU A 28 -0.12 6.11 4.06
C LEU A 28 1.35 6.13 4.51
N GLU A 29 1.64 5.47 5.63
CA GLU A 29 3.01 5.37 6.18
C GLU A 29 3.76 4.18 5.59
N SER A 30 3.14 3.00 5.60
CA SER A 30 3.77 1.79 5.05
C SER A 30 2.74 0.80 4.52
N VAL A 31 3.19 -0.07 3.62
CA VAL A 31 2.38 -1.18 3.09
C VAL A 31 3.24 -2.43 2.97
N ARG A 32 2.65 -3.59 3.26
CA ARG A 32 3.23 -4.91 3.03
C ARG A 32 2.18 -5.76 2.33
N TRP A 33 2.63 -6.75 1.56
CA TRP A 33 1.71 -7.68 0.92
C TRP A 33 2.32 -9.08 0.87
N PHE A 34 1.47 -10.08 1.00
CA PHE A 34 1.85 -11.49 0.89
C PHE A 34 0.67 -12.29 0.36
N GLY A 35 0.88 -12.98 -0.77
CA GLY A 35 -0.18 -13.68 -1.47
C GLY A 35 -1.38 -12.78 -1.76
N ARG A 36 -2.50 -13.02 -1.08
CA ARG A 36 -3.78 -12.32 -1.27
C ARG A 36 -4.07 -11.26 -0.21
N VAL A 37 -3.08 -10.89 0.58
CA VAL A 37 -3.25 -9.96 1.70
C VAL A 37 -2.41 -8.72 1.46
N ILE A 38 -3.01 -7.55 1.61
CA ILE A 38 -2.33 -6.26 1.66
C ILE A 38 -2.58 -5.69 3.05
N THR A 39 -1.52 -5.46 3.81
CA THR A 39 -1.58 -4.76 5.10
C THR A 39 -0.88 -3.42 4.99
N GLY A 40 -1.32 -2.45 5.78
CA GLY A 40 -0.65 -1.16 5.80
C GLY A 40 -0.84 -0.43 7.11
N VAL A 41 0.00 0.58 7.29
CA VAL A 41 -0.06 1.53 8.41
C VAL A 41 -0.40 2.89 7.83
N VAL A 42 -1.42 3.52 8.39
CA VAL A 42 -1.85 4.88 8.12
C VAL A 42 -1.42 5.74 9.29
N ARG A 43 -0.78 6.87 9.01
CA ARG A 43 -0.50 7.88 10.01
C ARG A 43 -1.50 9.02 9.88
N VAL A 44 -2.04 9.47 11.01
CA VAL A 44 -2.99 10.57 11.06
C VAL A 44 -2.60 11.62 12.08
N LYS A 45 -3.01 12.86 11.83
CA LYS A 45 -2.90 13.97 12.77
C LYS A 45 -3.90 13.76 13.90
N ASN A 46 -3.45 13.88 15.13
CA ASN A 46 -4.29 13.72 16.31
C ASN A 46 -5.16 14.98 16.53
N LEU A 47 -6.33 15.01 15.88
CA LEU A 47 -7.27 16.14 15.92
C LEU A 47 -8.33 16.01 17.03
N GLY A 48 -8.52 14.81 17.57
CA GLY A 48 -9.54 14.51 18.56
C GLY A 48 -9.55 13.02 18.91
N TYR A 49 -10.20 12.63 20.01
CA TYR A 49 -10.16 11.24 20.48
C TYR A 49 -10.85 10.27 19.51
N GLU A 50 -12.07 10.60 19.07
CA GLU A 50 -12.84 9.77 18.16
C GLU A 50 -12.35 9.94 16.72
N LYS A 51 -11.70 8.89 16.23
CA LYS A 51 -11.13 8.83 14.88
C LYS A 51 -11.68 7.62 14.15
N LYS A 52 -12.05 7.81 12.89
CA LYS A 52 -12.50 6.73 12.01
C LYS A 52 -11.63 6.70 10.76
N ILE A 53 -10.93 5.59 10.57
CA ILE A 53 -10.14 5.31 9.37
C ILE A 53 -10.85 4.28 8.53
N GLU A 54 -11.08 4.60 7.26
CA GLU A 54 -11.68 3.72 6.27
C GLU A 54 -10.79 3.67 5.03
N ILE A 55 -10.49 2.47 4.55
CA ILE A 55 -9.76 2.26 3.30
C ILE A 55 -10.80 1.88 2.26
N LEU A 56 -11.00 2.76 1.28
CA LEU A 56 -11.88 2.51 0.14
C LEU A 56 -11.04 1.93 -0.99
N TYR A 57 -11.47 0.81 -1.55
CA TYR A 57 -10.74 0.15 -2.62
C TYR A 57 -11.65 -0.45 -3.68
N THR A 58 -11.10 -0.66 -4.87
CA THR A 58 -11.80 -1.15 -6.05
C THR A 58 -10.89 -2.07 -6.87
N PHE A 59 -11.51 -2.88 -7.71
CA PHE A 59 -10.86 -3.79 -8.67
C PHE A 59 -11.25 -3.48 -10.13
N ASP A 60 -12.12 -2.49 -10.35
CA ASP A 60 -12.86 -2.28 -11.61
C ASP A 60 -13.10 -0.79 -11.90
N ASP A 61 -12.05 0.01 -11.72
CA ASP A 61 -12.04 1.46 -12.01
C ASP A 61 -13.20 2.22 -11.34
N TRP A 62 -13.47 1.88 -10.07
CA TRP A 62 -14.51 2.50 -9.23
C TRP A 62 -15.95 2.22 -9.66
N THR A 63 -16.17 1.23 -10.54
CA THR A 63 -17.53 0.74 -10.82
C THR A 63 -18.13 0.11 -9.56
N THR A 64 -17.32 -0.66 -8.83
CA THR A 64 -17.63 -1.14 -7.49
C THR A 64 -16.57 -0.69 -6.49
N SER A 65 -17.00 -0.41 -5.26
CA SER A 65 -16.13 0.01 -4.17
C SER A 65 -16.40 -0.82 -2.92
N TYR A 66 -15.34 -1.15 -2.22
CA TYR A 66 -15.35 -1.88 -0.97
C TYR A 66 -14.66 -1.07 0.11
N THR A 67 -14.96 -1.35 1.36
CA THR A 67 -14.39 -0.62 2.50
C THR A 67 -13.92 -1.57 3.58
N VAL A 68 -12.70 -1.34 4.08
CA VAL A 68 -12.22 -1.93 5.34
C VAL A 68 -11.93 -0.82 6.36
N LYS A 69 -12.12 -1.12 7.64
CA LYS A 69 -11.82 -0.18 8.73
C LYS A 69 -10.37 -0.32 9.16
N GLY A 70 -9.72 0.80 9.46
CA GLY A 70 -8.45 0.83 10.16
C GLY A 70 -8.65 0.65 11.67
N ALA A 71 -7.70 0.00 12.32
CA ALA A 71 -7.65 -0.19 13.77
C ALA A 71 -6.49 0.60 14.36
N TYR A 72 -6.75 1.34 15.44
CA TYR A 72 -5.71 2.07 16.17
C TYR A 72 -4.60 1.12 16.63
N THR A 73 -3.35 1.52 16.50
CA THR A 73 -2.19 0.75 16.97
C THR A 73 -1.45 1.47 18.07
N GLU A 74 -1.01 2.70 17.84
CA GLU A 74 -0.15 3.47 18.76
C GLU A 74 -0.12 4.96 18.40
N SER A 75 0.46 5.78 19.26
CA SER A 75 0.74 7.20 19.03
C SER A 75 2.25 7.44 19.00
N PRO A 76 2.92 7.53 17.83
CA PRO A 76 4.36 7.77 17.76
C PRO A 76 4.77 9.14 18.31
N SER A 77 3.83 10.08 18.41
CA SER A 77 3.99 11.37 19.08
C SER A 77 2.64 11.86 19.61
N PRO A 78 2.59 12.86 20.52
CA PRO A 78 1.31 13.42 20.97
C PRO A 78 0.43 14.00 19.84
N GLN A 79 1.06 14.37 18.72
CA GLN A 79 0.41 15.01 17.58
C GLN A 79 -0.04 14.02 16.50
N GLU A 80 0.33 12.74 16.60
CA GLU A 80 0.13 11.75 15.54
C GLU A 80 -0.30 10.40 16.10
N ASP A 81 -1.22 9.74 15.40
CA ASP A 81 -1.63 8.36 15.68
C ASP A 81 -1.38 7.47 14.46
N ARG A 82 -1.14 6.18 14.73
CA ARG A 82 -1.04 5.12 13.73
C ARG A 82 -2.26 4.21 13.78
N PHE A 83 -2.72 3.82 12.60
CA PHE A 83 -3.77 2.84 12.40
C PHE A 83 -3.30 1.79 11.42
N SER A 84 -3.59 0.52 11.69
CA SER A 84 -3.32 -0.58 10.76
C SER A 84 -4.59 -0.99 10.02
N PHE A 85 -4.44 -1.48 8.80
CA PHE A 85 -5.53 -2.07 8.04
C PHE A 85 -5.08 -3.35 7.33
N CYS A 86 -6.05 -4.14 6.91
CA CYS A 86 -5.86 -5.36 6.15
C CYS A 86 -6.94 -5.46 5.06
N ILE A 87 -6.50 -5.53 3.81
CA ILE A 87 -7.35 -5.84 2.64
C ILE A 87 -7.09 -7.29 2.27
N PHE A 88 -8.15 -8.08 2.24
CA PHE A 88 -8.13 -9.45 1.75
C PHE A 88 -8.68 -9.51 0.33
N LEU A 89 -7.86 -9.98 -0.61
CA LEU A 89 -8.25 -10.12 -2.01
C LEU A 89 -9.00 -11.45 -2.19
N PRO A 90 -10.25 -11.44 -2.68
CA PRO A 90 -11.01 -12.67 -2.87
C PRO A 90 -10.38 -13.58 -3.93
N PHE A 91 -9.73 -12.99 -4.93
CA PHE A 91 -9.04 -13.69 -6.00
C PHE A 91 -7.80 -12.90 -6.45
N LEU A 92 -6.87 -13.59 -7.11
CA LEU A 92 -5.82 -12.99 -7.93
C LEU A 92 -6.01 -13.46 -9.36
N LYS A 93 -5.93 -12.53 -10.30
CA LYS A 93 -5.92 -12.81 -11.75
C LYS A 93 -4.81 -11.99 -12.38
N LEU A 94 -4.26 -12.50 -13.49
CA LEU A 94 -3.30 -11.74 -14.28
C LEU A 94 -3.92 -10.38 -14.66
N ASP A 95 -3.11 -9.33 -14.57
CA ASP A 95 -3.48 -7.93 -14.86
C ASP A 95 -4.57 -7.35 -13.94
N LEU A 96 -4.91 -8.02 -12.83
CA LEU A 96 -5.74 -7.43 -11.79
C LEU A 96 -5.08 -6.15 -11.28
N CYS A 97 -5.76 -5.02 -11.41
CA CYS A 97 -5.38 -3.78 -10.76
C CYS A 97 -6.26 -3.56 -9.53
N ILE A 98 -5.63 -3.12 -8.45
CA ILE A 98 -6.29 -2.75 -7.20
C ILE A 98 -5.94 -1.29 -6.95
N TYR A 99 -6.95 -0.48 -6.71
CA TYR A 99 -6.78 0.92 -6.33
C TYR A 99 -7.39 1.11 -4.95
N PHE A 100 -6.71 1.85 -4.08
CA PHE A 100 -7.28 2.26 -2.82
C PHE A 100 -6.93 3.70 -2.44
N CYS A 101 -7.77 4.29 -1.60
CA CYS A 101 -7.56 5.56 -0.96
C CYS A 101 -7.99 5.48 0.52
N ILE A 102 -7.55 6.44 1.31
CA ILE A 102 -7.74 6.47 2.75
C ILE A 102 -8.66 7.62 3.09
N LYS A 103 -9.72 7.33 3.84
CA LYS A 103 -10.61 8.31 4.46
C LYS A 103 -10.32 8.37 5.95
N TYR A 104 -10.02 9.55 6.44
CA TYR A 104 -9.91 9.86 7.86
C TYR A 104 -11.04 10.81 8.27
N GLU A 105 -11.84 10.42 9.24
CA GLU A 105 -12.91 11.24 9.81
C GLU A 105 -12.66 11.49 11.30
N CYS A 106 -12.72 12.75 11.72
CA CYS A 106 -12.56 13.17 13.12
C CYS A 106 -13.30 14.49 13.36
N GLY A 107 -14.08 14.57 14.45
CA GLY A 107 -14.79 15.79 14.83
C GLY A 107 -15.77 16.30 13.76
N GLY A 108 -16.38 15.39 12.98
CA GLY A 108 -17.30 15.75 11.88
C GLY A 108 -16.62 16.21 10.58
N MET A 109 -15.29 16.29 10.56
CA MET A 109 -14.50 16.63 9.37
C MET A 109 -13.96 15.37 8.69
N VAL A 110 -13.84 15.42 7.36
CA VAL A 110 -13.33 14.31 6.53
C VAL A 110 -12.10 14.75 5.76
N TYR A 111 -11.04 13.96 5.85
CA TYR A 111 -9.76 14.12 5.18
C TYR A 111 -9.50 12.89 4.29
N TRP A 112 -8.88 13.13 3.15
CA TRP A 112 -8.62 12.09 2.16
C TRP A 112 -7.15 12.05 1.80
N ASP A 113 -6.60 10.84 1.78
CA ASP A 113 -5.34 10.55 1.09
C ASP A 113 -5.64 9.63 -0.09
N SER A 114 -5.55 10.22 -1.28
CA SER A 114 -5.75 9.57 -2.57
C SER A 114 -4.47 9.60 -3.40
N ASN A 115 -3.29 9.73 -2.80
CA ASN A 115 -2.02 9.82 -3.52
C ASN A 115 -2.08 10.88 -4.65
N CYS A 116 -2.43 12.12 -4.29
CA CYS A 116 -2.63 13.24 -5.23
C CYS A 116 -3.64 12.95 -6.36
N GLY A 117 -4.70 12.18 -6.07
CA GLY A 117 -5.74 11.80 -7.03
C GLY A 117 -5.40 10.56 -7.88
N GLY A 118 -4.17 10.04 -7.81
CA GLY A 118 -3.77 8.84 -8.54
C GLY A 118 -4.21 7.52 -7.87
N ASN A 119 -4.57 7.58 -6.59
CA ASN A 119 -4.81 6.45 -5.69
C ASN A 119 -3.58 5.55 -5.53
N TYR A 120 -3.65 4.66 -4.54
CA TYR A 120 -2.62 3.67 -4.31
C TYR A 120 -2.88 2.43 -5.15
N LYS A 121 -2.01 2.20 -6.14
CA LYS A 121 -2.14 1.11 -7.11
C LYS A 121 -1.28 -0.11 -6.78
N PHE A 122 -1.91 -1.27 -6.75
CA PHE A 122 -1.25 -2.57 -6.93
C PHE A 122 -1.67 -3.19 -8.26
N ALA A 123 -0.77 -3.92 -8.91
CA ALA A 123 -1.11 -4.76 -10.06
C ALA A 123 -0.57 -6.18 -9.90
N CYS A 124 -1.30 -7.14 -10.46
CA CYS A 124 -0.96 -8.56 -10.37
C CYS A 124 -0.29 -9.03 -11.66
N HIS A 125 0.91 -9.60 -11.52
CA HIS A 125 1.73 -10.08 -12.63
C HIS A 125 2.04 -11.57 -12.49
N ALA A 126 2.22 -12.23 -13.62
CA ALA A 126 2.79 -13.57 -13.66
C ALA A 126 4.31 -13.49 -13.47
N VAL A 127 4.83 -14.25 -12.52
CA VAL A 127 6.26 -14.47 -12.36
C VAL A 127 6.65 -15.76 -13.08
N ALA A 128 7.64 -15.64 -13.97
CA ALA A 128 8.29 -16.78 -14.59
C ALA A 128 9.24 -17.41 -13.56
N ILE A 129 9.01 -18.68 -13.21
CA ILE A 129 9.96 -19.45 -12.43
C ILE A 129 11.07 -19.85 -13.41
N VAL A 130 12.22 -19.19 -13.32
CA VAL A 130 13.41 -19.64 -14.06
C VAL A 130 14.02 -20.77 -13.23
N GLU A 131 13.75 -22.01 -13.64
CA GLU A 131 14.45 -23.18 -13.09
C GLU A 131 15.92 -23.10 -13.53
N GLY A 132 16.81 -22.85 -12.57
CA GLY A 132 18.25 -22.83 -12.81
C GLY A 132 18.76 -24.23 -13.13
N ASN A 133 18.93 -24.54 -14.41
CA ASN A 133 19.80 -25.61 -14.87
C ASN A 133 21.08 -24.98 -15.44
N GLY A 134 22.23 -25.38 -14.91
CA GLY A 134 23.49 -24.66 -15.09
C GLY A 134 23.98 -24.54 -16.55
N GLY A 135 24.69 -23.43 -16.81
CA GLY A 135 25.71 -23.33 -17.86
C GLY A 135 25.41 -22.39 -19.02
N GLY A 136 26.17 -21.28 -19.10
CA GLY A 136 26.52 -20.61 -20.36
C GLY A 136 25.80 -19.29 -20.67
N GLU A 137 26.55 -18.19 -20.63
CA GLU A 137 26.20 -16.87 -21.19
C GLU A 137 25.51 -16.99 -22.57
N ARG A 138 24.40 -16.28 -22.80
CA ARG A 138 24.11 -15.46 -23.98
C ARG A 138 23.05 -14.38 -23.67
N THR A 139 23.19 -13.26 -24.37
CA THR A 139 22.63 -11.92 -24.20
C THR A 139 21.21 -11.70 -24.74
N ASN A 140 20.51 -10.74 -24.11
CA ASN A 140 19.37 -9.90 -24.56
C ASN A 140 18.03 -10.61 -24.89
N CYS A 141 16.86 -10.07 -24.52
CA CYS A 141 16.39 -8.71 -24.79
C CYS A 141 15.34 -8.17 -23.79
N SER A 142 15.25 -6.84 -23.79
CA SER A 142 14.15 -5.93 -23.41
C SER A 142 14.19 -5.29 -22.03
N ASN A 143 14.81 -4.10 -22.02
CA ASN A 143 14.72 -3.06 -21.01
C ASN A 143 13.27 -2.69 -20.66
N SER A 144 12.93 -2.81 -19.38
CA SER A 144 12.18 -1.78 -18.67
C SER A 144 12.67 -1.74 -17.23
N SER A 145 13.60 -0.81 -16.97
CA SER A 145 13.96 -0.26 -15.66
C SER A 145 14.13 -1.26 -14.51
N PHE A 146 15.31 -1.88 -14.42
CA PHE A 146 15.88 -2.30 -13.14
C PHE A 146 15.88 -1.10 -12.20
N ASN A 147 15.16 -1.19 -11.08
CA ASN A 147 15.20 -0.19 -10.02
C ASN A 147 15.98 -0.79 -8.83
N PRO A 148 17.26 -0.45 -8.64
CA PRO A 148 18.19 -1.20 -7.77
C PRO A 148 18.01 -0.91 -6.27
N PHE A 149 16.85 -0.41 -5.84
CA PHE A 149 16.63 0.06 -4.46
C PHE A 149 15.65 -0.79 -3.63
N PHE A 150 15.07 -1.85 -4.19
CA PHE A 150 14.16 -2.73 -3.45
C PHE A 150 14.66 -4.16 -3.49
N ASP A 151 15.77 -4.39 -2.79
CA ASP A 151 16.05 -5.71 -2.24
C ASP A 151 16.13 -5.56 -0.72
N SER A 152 15.08 -5.99 -0.04
CA SER A 152 15.13 -6.22 1.40
C SER A 152 14.12 -7.31 1.73
N ASP A 153 14.62 -8.53 1.59
CA ASP A 153 14.42 -9.65 2.49
C ASP A 153 13.17 -9.56 3.37
N CYS A 154 12.12 -10.23 2.93
CA CYS A 154 11.06 -10.70 3.80
C CYS A 154 11.62 -11.81 4.71
N SER A 155 12.39 -11.43 5.73
CA SER A 155 12.66 -12.33 6.86
C SER A 155 11.52 -12.20 7.88
N ILE A 156 10.77 -13.29 7.98
CA ILE A 156 9.72 -13.56 8.96
C ILE A 156 10.34 -13.55 10.36
N PHE A 157 9.81 -12.74 11.27
CA PHE A 157 9.73 -13.12 12.68
C PHE A 157 8.39 -12.64 13.26
N PHE A 158 7.75 -13.55 14.00
CA PHE A 158 6.55 -13.36 14.80
C PHE A 158 6.81 -12.44 15.99
#